data_AF-A0A2E3BDH7-F1
#
_entry.id   AF-A0A2E3BDH7-F1
#
_cell.length_a   1.000
_cell.length_b   1.000
_cell.length_c   1.000
_cell.angle_alpha   90.00
_cell.angle_beta   90.00
_cell.angle_gamma   90.00
#
_symmetry.space_group_name_H-M   'P 1'
#
loop_
_entity.id
_entity.type
_entity.pdbx_description
1 polymer ?
#
loop_
_entity_poly.entity_id
_entity_poly.type
_entity_poly.pdbx_seq_one_letter_code
_entity_poly.pdbx_strand_id
1 'polypeptide(L)'
;MNLKYVYLMAVLFISAAHGHEGVVSSAPFKACQNLEKKAECSYENDHGDLYIGSCRLFNTQLMCVRSKPIVKAESLKKSAVK
;
A
#
# COMPACT_ATOMS: atom_id res chain seq x y z
N MET A 1 33.53 11.48 35.82
CA MET A 1 32.42 11.51 34.85
C MET A 1 31.35 12.45 35.40
N ASN A 2 31.21 13.64 34.83
CA ASN A 2 30.45 14.73 35.46
C ASN A 2 28.93 14.49 35.35
N LEU A 3 28.27 14.33 36.50
CA LEU A 3 26.83 14.06 36.64
C LEU A 3 25.93 15.06 35.88
N LYS A 4 26.43 16.28 35.66
CA LYS A 4 25.76 17.36 34.93
C LYS A 4 25.53 17.03 33.44
N TYR A 5 26.41 16.25 32.80
CA TYR A 5 26.24 15.86 31.39
C TYR A 5 25.31 14.66 31.22
N VAL A 6 25.15 13.84 32.27
CA VAL A 6 24.19 12.72 32.27
C VAL A 6 22.76 13.26 32.19
N TYR A 7 22.48 14.36 32.91
CA TYR A 7 21.16 14.98 32.90
C TYR A 7 20.82 15.66 31.56
N LEU A 8 21.83 16.21 30.87
CA LEU A 8 21.63 16.90 29.58
C LEU A 8 21.35 15.94 28.40
N MET A 9 21.83 14.69 28.48
CA MET A 9 21.62 13.67 27.44
C MET A 9 20.31 12.88 27.60
N ALA A 10 19.65 12.92 28.76
CA ALA A 10 18.47 12.11 29.04
C ALA A 10 17.17 12.64 28.40
N VAL A 11 17.13 13.90 27.95
CA VAL A 11 15.88 14.57 27.50
C VAL A 11 15.56 14.32 26.01
N LEU A 12 16.49 13.76 25.23
CA LEU A 12 16.38 13.65 23.77
C LEU A 12 15.73 12.35 23.24
N PHE A 13 15.24 11.45 24.10
CA PHE A 13 14.83 10.09 23.69
C PHE A 13 13.32 9.83 23.57
N ILE A 14 12.44 10.83 23.78
CA ILE A 14 10.97 10.59 23.82
C ILE A 14 10.26 11.09 22.55
N SER A 15 10.81 10.80 21.38
CA SER A 15 10.09 11.04 20.11
C SER A 15 9.33 9.77 19.73
N ALA A 16 8.06 9.68 20.15
CA ALA A 16 7.16 8.65 19.67
C ALA A 16 6.84 8.88 18.19
N ALA A 17 7.38 8.05 17.30
CA ALA A 17 7.03 8.05 15.90
C ALA A 17 5.64 7.41 15.73
N HIS A 18 4.62 8.22 15.46
CA HIS A 18 3.30 7.73 15.11
C HIS A 18 3.27 7.39 13.62
N GLY A 19 3.43 6.11 13.29
CA GLY A 19 3.09 5.60 11.96
C GLY A 19 1.57 5.59 11.80
N HIS A 20 1.04 6.35 10.84
CA HIS A 20 -0.39 6.33 10.54
C HIS A 20 -0.82 4.92 10.12
N GLU A 21 -1.85 4.36 10.76
CA GLU A 21 -2.47 3.12 10.31
C GLU A 21 -3.18 3.39 8.97
N GLY A 22 -2.52 3.04 7.87
CA GLY A 22 -3.14 3.13 6.55
C GLY A 22 -4.35 2.21 6.51
N VAL A 23 -5.54 2.76 6.23
CA VAL A 23 -6.73 1.96 5.96
C VAL A 23 -6.43 1.05 4.78
N VAL A 24 -6.27 -0.25 5.04
CA VAL A 24 -5.99 -1.23 4.00
C VAL A 24 -7.28 -1.45 3.21
N SER A 25 -7.32 -0.98 1.96
CA SER A 25 -8.47 -1.22 1.08
C SER A 25 -8.70 -2.72 0.87
N SER A 26 -9.97 -3.14 0.86
CA SER A 26 -10.36 -4.53 0.59
C SER A 26 -10.31 -4.89 -0.90
N ALA A 27 -10.27 -3.89 -1.79
CA ALA A 27 -10.22 -4.07 -3.25
C ALA A 27 -9.12 -5.04 -3.73
N PRO A 28 -7.85 -4.92 -3.29
CA PRO A 28 -6.80 -5.87 -3.70
C PRO A 28 -7.05 -7.31 -3.23
N PHE A 29 -7.73 -7.53 -2.09
CA PHE A 29 -8.09 -8.88 -1.64
C PHE A 29 -9.25 -9.45 -2.45
N LYS A 30 -10.27 -8.64 -2.73
CA LYS A 30 -11.43 -9.03 -3.55
C LYS A 30 -11.01 -9.42 -4.97
N ALA A 31 -10.05 -8.73 -5.55
CA ALA A 31 -9.52 -9.03 -6.88
C ALA A 31 -8.90 -10.43 -7.00
N CYS A 32 -8.54 -11.07 -5.89
CA CYS A 32 -7.98 -12.42 -5.86
C CYS A 32 -8.89 -13.46 -5.18
N GLN A 33 -10.13 -13.11 -4.82
CA GLN A 33 -11.01 -13.99 -4.04
C GLN A 33 -11.28 -15.33 -4.73
N ASN A 34 -11.40 -15.33 -6.06
CA ASN A 34 -11.68 -16.52 -6.87
C ASN A 34 -10.54 -16.86 -7.84
N LEU A 35 -9.34 -16.35 -7.58
CA LEU A 35 -8.17 -16.56 -8.43
C LEU A 35 -7.11 -17.36 -7.68
N GLU A 36 -6.32 -18.12 -8.43
CA GLU A 36 -5.20 -18.89 -7.88
C GLU A 36 -3.95 -18.03 -7.65
N LYS A 37 -3.01 -18.55 -6.84
CA LYS A 37 -1.73 -17.90 -6.60
C LYS A 37 -0.99 -17.71 -7.93
N LYS A 38 -0.45 -16.51 -8.16
CA LYS A 38 0.22 -16.03 -9.38
C LYS A 38 -0.70 -15.68 -10.56
N ALA A 39 -2.01 -15.89 -10.47
CA ALA A 39 -2.94 -15.44 -11.50
C ALA A 39 -2.85 -13.92 -11.69
N GLU A 40 -3.02 -13.45 -12.92
CA GLU A 40 -3.11 -12.03 -13.21
C GLU A 40 -4.37 -11.44 -12.57
N CYS A 41 -4.24 -10.24 -12.01
CA CYS A 41 -5.34 -9.55 -11.32
C CYS A 41 -5.27 -8.05 -11.58
N SER A 42 -6.42 -7.39 -11.46
CA SER A 42 -6.51 -5.93 -11.46
C SER A 42 -7.63 -5.44 -10.55
N TYR A 43 -7.48 -4.23 -10.01
CA TYR A 43 -8.50 -3.56 -9.22
C TYR A 43 -8.40 -2.04 -9.37
N GLU A 44 -9.48 -1.34 -9.07
CA GLU A 44 -9.53 0.12 -9.04
C GLU A 44 -9.56 0.64 -7.60
N ASN A 45 -8.97 1.81 -7.37
CA ASN A 45 -9.19 2.56 -6.13
C ASN A 45 -10.42 3.48 -6.25
N ASP A 46 -10.77 4.17 -5.16
CA ASP A 46 -11.90 5.12 -5.13
C ASP A 46 -11.72 6.31 -6.09
N HIS A 47 -10.50 6.54 -6.60
CA HIS A 47 -10.19 7.58 -7.59
C HIS A 47 -10.31 7.08 -9.04
N GLY A 48 -10.63 5.80 -9.27
CA GLY A 48 -10.70 5.19 -10.60
C GLY A 48 -9.33 4.89 -11.23
N ASP A 49 -8.27 4.90 -10.43
CA ASP A 49 -6.94 4.47 -10.88
C ASP A 49 -6.90 2.94 -10.95
N LEU A 50 -6.41 2.40 -12.07
CA LEU A 50 -6.31 0.96 -12.30
C LEU A 50 -4.94 0.43 -11.86
N TYR A 51 -4.98 -0.57 -10.98
CA TYR A 51 -3.82 -1.30 -10.48
C TYR A 51 -3.80 -2.69 -11.13
N ILE A 52 -2.67 -3.06 -11.74
CA ILE A 52 -2.51 -4.35 -12.42
C ILE A 52 -1.34 -5.10 -11.79
N GLY A 53 -1.54 -6.40 -11.56
CA GLY A 53 -0.57 -7.24 -10.89
C GLY A 53 -0.87 -8.73 -10.94
N SER A 54 -0.46 -9.41 -9.87
CA SER A 54 -0.66 -10.85 -9.72
C SER A 54 -1.06 -11.21 -8.30
N CYS A 55 -1.88 -12.24 -8.13
CA CYS A 55 -2.29 -12.73 -6.81
C CYS A 55 -1.11 -13.34 -6.05
N ARG A 56 -0.79 -12.77 -4.88
CA ARG A 56 0.26 -13.29 -3.99
C ARG A 56 -0.32 -13.55 -2.62
N LEU A 57 0.28 -14.50 -1.90
CA LEU A 57 -0.11 -14.79 -0.53
C LEU A 57 0.35 -13.63 0.36
N PHE A 58 -0.60 -13.00 1.03
CA PHE A 58 -0.36 -11.96 2.03
C PHE A 58 -0.99 -12.42 3.34
N ASN A 59 -0.12 -12.79 4.29
CA ASN A 59 -0.51 -13.48 5.51
C ASN A 59 -1.26 -14.81 5.19
N THR A 60 -2.57 -14.86 5.39
CA THR A 60 -3.41 -16.06 5.18
C THR A 60 -4.34 -15.97 3.97
N GLN A 61 -4.36 -14.84 3.23
CA GLN A 61 -5.25 -14.63 2.09
C GLN A 61 -4.47 -14.21 0.84
N LEU A 62 -5.03 -14.47 -0.34
CA LEU A 62 -4.49 -13.92 -1.58
C LEU A 62 -4.86 -12.45 -1.74
N MET A 63 -3.87 -11.65 -2.12
CA MET A 63 -3.99 -10.21 -2.39
C MET A 63 -3.39 -9.92 -3.76
N CYS A 64 -4.03 -9.03 -4.52
CA CYS A 64 -3.51 -8.54 -5.77
C CYS A 64 -2.34 -7.60 -5.52
N VAL A 65 -1.12 -8.08 -5.76
CA VAL A 65 0.09 -7.28 -5.60
C VAL A 65 0.43 -6.63 -6.93
N ARG A 66 0.36 -5.30 -6.95
CA ARG A 66 0.70 -4.47 -8.11
C ARG A 66 2.11 -4.78 -8.59
N SER A 67 2.23 -5.15 -9.87
CA SER A 67 3.53 -5.34 -10.54
C SER A 67 3.73 -4.42 -11.74
N LYS A 68 2.68 -3.73 -12.21
CA LYS A 68 2.73 -2.75 -13.29
C LYS A 68 2.54 -1.32 -12.78
N PRO A 69 2.92 -0.28 -13.54
CA PRO A 69 2.60 1.11 -13.22
C PRO A 69 1.09 1.32 -13.04
N ILE A 70 0.71 2.28 -12.19
CA ILE A 70 -0.69 2.65 -11.99
C ILE A 70 -1.19 3.36 -13.25
N VAL A 71 -2.29 2.90 -13.82
CA VAL A 71 -2.96 3.61 -14.91
C VAL A 71 -3.92 4.61 -14.29
N LYS A 72 -3.60 5.89 -14.41
CA LYS A 72 -4.40 6.96 -13.81
C LYS A 72 -5.74 7.12 -14.53
N ALA A 73 -6.80 7.41 -13.78
CA ALA A 73 -8.14 7.64 -14.33
C ALA A 73 -8.15 8.71 -15.45
N GLU A 74 -7.34 9.76 -15.29
CA GLU A 74 -7.15 10.82 -16.28
C GLU A 74 -6.62 10.31 -17.63
N SER A 75 -5.71 9.33 -17.59
CA SER A 75 -5.11 8.74 -18.79
C SER A 75 -6.06 7.82 -19.54
N LEU A 76 -6.99 7.17 -18.82
CA LEU A 76 -8.04 6.33 -19.40
C LEU A 76 -9.05 7.19 -20.16
N LYS A 77 -9.50 8.30 -19.56
CA LYS A 77 -10.44 9.24 -20.18
C LYS A 77 -9.88 9.84 -21.47
N LYS A 78 -8.59 10.16 -21.51
CA LYS A 78 -7.93 10.68 -22.72
C LYS A 78 -7.85 9.68 -23.87
N SER A 79 -7.77 8.38 -23.56
CA SER A 79 -7.67 7.32 -24.57
C SER A 79 -9.03 6.92 -25.15
N ALA A 80 -10.12 7.08 -24.38
CA ALA A 80 -11.49 6.81 -24.83
C ALA A 80 -12.09 7.93 -25.71
N VAL A 81 -11.45 9.11 -25.72
CA VAL A 81 -11.79 10.25 -26.56
C VAL A 81 -10.73 10.36 -27.66
N LYS A 82 -10.56 9.32 -28.47
CA LYS A 82 -9.78 9.33 -29.69
C LYS A 82 -10.36 8.32 -30.66
#